data_AF-A0A919A2Y9-F1
#
_entry.id   AF-A0A919A2Y9-F1
#
_cell.length_a   1.000
_cell.length_b   1.000
_cell.length_c   1.000
_cell.angle_alpha   90.00
_cell.angle_beta   90.00
_cell.angle_gamma   90.00
#
_symmetry.space_group_name_H-M   'P 1'
#
loop_
_entity.id
_entity.type
_entity.pdbx_description
1 polymer ?
#
loop_
_entity_poly.entity_id
_entity_poly.type
_entity_poly.pdbx_seq_one_letter_code
_entity_poly.pdbx_strand_id
1 'polypeptide(L)'
;MTDNISVAENGALLNDSWDGTFEAVLRPYLPYLSSDEPLTGDADLPHLGLDSVGTVELLAALESTYQVRFLDDALHRENFATPDILWRTLKAMANPNA
;
A
#
# COMPACT_ATOMS: atom_id res chain seq x y z
N MET A 1 -38.89 -19.98 -3.24
CA MET A 1 -38.55 -20.73 -2.01
C MET A 1 -37.38 -21.64 -2.38
N THR A 2 -36.13 -21.38 -2.02
CA THR A 2 -35.59 -20.56 -0.93
C THR A 2 -34.27 -19.98 -1.41
N ASP A 3 -33.99 -18.80 -0.89
CA ASP A 3 -32.80 -17.99 -1.04
C ASP A 3 -31.53 -18.75 -0.60
N ASN A 4 -30.45 -18.64 -1.40
CA ASN A 4 -29.14 -19.24 -1.12
C ASN A 4 -28.12 -18.09 -0.96
N ILE A 5 -28.32 -17.24 0.05
CA ILE A 5 -27.29 -16.32 0.53
C ILE A 5 -26.07 -17.14 0.96
N SER A 6 -25.02 -17.12 0.14
CA SER A 6 -23.68 -17.47 0.58
C SER A 6 -23.29 -16.55 1.72
N VAL A 7 -23.06 -17.14 2.87
CA VAL A 7 -22.53 -16.53 4.08
C VAL A 7 -21.28 -15.71 3.71
N ALA A 8 -21.36 -14.40 3.89
CA ALA A 8 -20.19 -13.54 3.98
C ALA A 8 -19.53 -13.82 5.33
N GLU A 9 -18.71 -14.86 5.37
CA GLU A 9 -17.85 -15.16 6.50
C GLU A 9 -16.63 -14.24 6.46
N ASN A 10 -16.47 -13.50 7.56
CA ASN A 10 -15.41 -12.55 7.89
C ASN A 10 -15.68 -11.11 7.43
N GLY A 11 -16.17 -10.31 8.39
CA GLY A 11 -16.35 -8.88 8.25
C GLY A 11 -15.05 -8.14 8.03
N ALA A 12 -14.65 -7.98 6.77
CA ALA A 12 -13.90 -6.81 6.35
C ALA A 12 -14.84 -5.61 6.49
N LEU A 13 -14.82 -4.98 7.66
CA LEU A 13 -15.33 -3.62 7.80
C LEU A 13 -14.72 -2.82 6.64
N LEU A 14 -15.56 -2.17 5.83
CA LEU A 14 -15.09 -1.28 4.77
C LEU A 14 -14.36 -0.11 5.45
N ASN A 15 -13.05 -0.25 5.65
CA ASN A 15 -12.17 0.80 6.14
C ASN A 15 -11.23 1.19 4.99
N ASP A 16 -10.80 2.44 4.96
CA ASP A 16 -10.06 3.12 3.88
C ASP A 16 -8.66 2.51 3.54
N SER A 17 -8.42 1.28 3.99
CA SER A 17 -7.21 0.49 3.82
C SER A 17 -6.98 0.13 2.36
N TRP A 18 -5.70 0.13 1.98
CA TRP A 18 -5.20 -0.15 0.63
C TRP A 18 -5.73 -1.46 0.04
N ASP A 19 -5.67 -1.57 -1.29
CA ASP A 19 -6.04 -2.81 -1.96
C ASP A 19 -4.94 -3.89 -1.87
N GLY A 20 -5.30 -5.15 -2.16
CA GLY A 20 -4.38 -6.28 -2.06
C GLY A 20 -3.20 -6.20 -3.04
N THR A 21 -3.32 -5.47 -4.14
CA THR A 21 -2.21 -5.28 -5.09
C THR A 21 -1.13 -4.39 -4.48
N PHE A 22 -1.54 -3.34 -3.77
CA PHE A 22 -0.61 -2.45 -3.06
C PHE A 22 0.23 -3.22 -2.04
N GLU A 23 -0.42 -4.01 -1.19
CA GLU A 23 0.27 -4.80 -0.16
C GLU A 23 1.22 -5.84 -0.77
N ALA A 24 0.80 -6.48 -1.87
CA ALA A 24 1.62 -7.44 -2.60
C ALA A 24 2.87 -6.80 -3.23
N VAL A 25 2.76 -5.56 -3.71
CA VAL A 25 3.91 -4.78 -4.23
C VAL A 25 4.82 -4.30 -3.09
N LEU A 26 4.26 -3.92 -1.94
CA LEU A 26 5.01 -3.34 -0.83
C LEU A 26 5.80 -4.39 -0.03
N ARG A 27 5.21 -5.55 0.30
CA ARG A 27 5.81 -6.58 1.15
C ARG A 27 7.21 -7.05 0.74
N PRO A 28 7.55 -7.23 -0.55
CA PRO A 28 8.90 -7.60 -0.97
C PRO A 28 10.00 -6.65 -0.48
N TYR A 29 9.66 -5.39 -0.20
CA TYR A 29 10.58 -4.36 0.27
C TYR A 29 10.64 -4.23 1.80
N LEU A 30 9.93 -5.11 2.53
CA LEU A 30 9.84 -5.10 4.00
C LEU A 30 10.43 -6.40 4.57
N PRO A 31 11.75 -6.62 4.49
CA PRO A 31 12.40 -7.87 4.88
C PRO A 31 12.25 -8.21 6.37
N TYR A 32 11.94 -7.21 7.21
CA TYR A 32 11.74 -7.43 8.64
C TYR A 32 10.28 -7.70 9.02
N LEU A 33 9.34 -7.63 8.06
CA LEU A 33 7.96 -8.03 8.25
C LEU A 33 7.80 -9.52 7.89
N SER A 34 7.34 -10.34 8.83
CA SER A 34 7.09 -11.76 8.57
C SER A 34 5.95 -11.94 7.57
N SER A 35 6.01 -12.98 6.73
CA SER A 35 4.96 -13.21 5.71
C SER A 35 3.57 -13.52 6.29
N ASP A 36 3.51 -14.03 7.51
CA ASP A 36 2.27 -14.29 8.25
C ASP A 36 1.81 -13.07 9.07
N GLU A 37 2.66 -12.05 9.20
CA GLU A 37 2.35 -10.86 9.99
C GLU A 37 1.50 -9.87 9.18
N PRO A 38 0.38 -9.40 9.75
CA PRO A 38 -0.46 -8.40 9.10
C PRO A 38 0.27 -7.06 9.05
N LEU A 39 0.24 -6.42 7.88
CA LEU A 39 0.74 -5.05 7.72
C LEU A 39 -0.27 -4.08 8.32
N THR A 40 0.14 -3.26 9.27
CA THR A 40 -0.72 -2.23 9.90
C THR A 40 -0.49 -0.87 9.26
N GLY A 41 -1.52 -0.01 9.22
CA GLY A 41 -1.43 1.27 8.49
C GLY A 41 -0.46 2.29 9.08
N ASP A 42 -0.16 2.17 10.38
CA ASP A 42 0.80 3.00 11.11
C ASP A 42 2.20 2.34 11.19
N ALA A 43 2.41 1.21 10.53
CA ALA A 43 3.70 0.52 10.54
C ALA A 43 4.81 1.41 9.98
N ASP A 44 5.94 1.48 10.68
CA ASP A 44 7.11 2.24 10.25
C ASP A 44 7.85 1.47 9.15
N LEU A 45 7.63 1.85 7.89
CA LEU A 45 8.23 1.18 6.74
C LEU A 45 9.77 1.19 6.79
N PRO A 46 10.44 2.29 7.16
CA PRO A 46 11.89 2.29 7.34
C PRO A 46 12.37 1.27 8.37
N HIS A 47 11.67 1.14 9.50
CA HIS A 47 11.97 0.14 10.53
C HIS A 47 11.73 -1.29 10.06
N LEU A 48 10.77 -1.48 9.15
CA LEU A 48 10.50 -2.77 8.49
C LEU A 48 11.47 -3.11 7.34
N GLY A 49 12.40 -2.20 7.04
CA GLY A 49 13.52 -2.44 6.14
C GLY A 49 13.42 -1.71 4.80
N LEU A 50 12.44 -0.82 4.63
CA LEU A 50 12.36 0.05 3.46
C LEU A 50 13.49 1.10 3.52
N ASP A 51 14.58 0.84 2.79
CA ASP A 51 15.72 1.75 2.67
C ASP A 51 15.63 2.64 1.43
N SER A 52 16.67 3.45 1.17
CA SER A 52 16.71 4.36 0.02
C SER A 52 16.65 3.64 -1.32
N VAL A 53 17.25 2.46 -1.46
CA VAL A 53 17.24 1.70 -2.72
C VAL A 53 15.89 1.03 -2.90
N GLY A 54 15.39 0.38 -1.85
CA GLY A 54 14.06 -0.22 -1.83
C GLY A 54 12.95 0.79 -2.09
N THR A 55 13.10 2.04 -1.63
CA THR A 55 12.16 3.13 -1.92
C THR A 55 12.09 3.45 -3.41
N VAL A 56 13.24 3.55 -4.10
CA VAL A 56 13.29 3.84 -5.54
C VAL A 56 12.73 2.68 -6.36
N GLU A 57 13.02 1.44 -5.97
CA GLU A 57 12.46 0.27 -6.63
C GLU A 57 10.95 0.12 -6.40
N LEU A 58 10.49 0.34 -5.16
CA LEU A 58 9.07 0.37 -4.80
C LEU A 58 8.33 1.43 -5.62
N LEU A 59 8.91 2.62 -5.78
CA LEU A 59 8.34 3.69 -6.61
C LEU A 59 8.10 3.20 -8.03
N ALA A 60 9.12 2.63 -8.67
CA ALA A 60 9.02 2.13 -10.04
C ALA A 60 7.98 1.00 -10.15
N ALA A 61 7.88 0.13 -9.15
CA ALA A 61 6.89 -0.93 -9.10
C ALA A 61 5.46 -0.37 -8.97
N LEU A 62 5.25 0.64 -8.12
CA LEU A 62 3.95 1.30 -7.95
C LEU A 62 3.54 2.06 -9.21
N GLU A 63 4.43 2.83 -9.84
CA GLU A 63 4.16 3.54 -11.10
C GLU A 63 3.75 2.56 -12.20
N SER A 64 4.49 1.46 -12.36
CA SER A 64 4.19 0.42 -13.34
C SER A 64 2.86 -0.28 -13.04
N THR A 65 2.57 -0.58 -11.78
CA THR A 65 1.36 -1.32 -11.39
C THR A 65 0.10 -0.48 -11.52
N TYR A 66 0.15 0.78 -11.08
CA TYR A 66 -1.00 1.68 -11.03
C TYR A 66 -1.09 2.62 -12.23
N GLN A 67 -0.11 2.57 -13.15
CA GLN A 67 -0.03 3.45 -14.32
C GLN A 67 -0.05 4.94 -13.94
N VAL A 68 0.61 5.25 -12.82
CA VAL A 68 0.75 6.62 -12.30
C VAL A 68 2.18 7.12 -12.49
N ARG A 69 2.40 8.40 -12.19
CA ARG A 69 3.74 8.99 -12.11
C ARG A 69 3.88 9.79 -10.83
N PHE A 70 4.89 9.46 -10.03
CA PHE A 70 5.25 10.23 -8.86
C PHE A 70 6.02 11.47 -9.31
N LEU A 71 5.55 12.64 -8.88
CA LEU A 71 6.25 13.92 -9.06
C LEU A 71 7.31 14.08 -7.96
N ASP A 72 8.30 14.95 -8.15
CA ASP A 72 9.36 15.20 -7.18
C ASP A 72 8.85 15.51 -5.76
N ASP A 73 7.74 16.27 -5.64
CA ASP A 73 7.06 16.57 -4.37
C ASP A 73 6.53 15.32 -3.64
N ALA A 74 6.35 14.20 -4.34
CA ALA A 74 5.91 12.97 -3.71
C ALA A 74 7.06 12.09 -3.20
N LEU A 75 8.30 12.39 -3.57
CA LEU A 75 9.50 11.63 -3.21
C LEU A 75 10.03 12.00 -1.81
N HIS A 76 9.26 12.76 -1.02
CA HIS A 76 9.62 13.07 0.35
C HIS A 76 9.55 11.82 1.23
N ARG A 77 10.57 11.62 2.06
CA ARG A 77 10.69 10.48 2.98
C ARG A 77 9.44 10.30 3.85
N GLU A 78 8.79 11.40 4.24
CA GLU A 78 7.54 11.38 5.01
C GLU A 78 6.41 10.62 4.31
N ASN A 79 6.36 10.64 2.97
CA ASN A 79 5.36 9.91 2.19
C ASN A 79 5.57 8.39 2.21
N PHE A 80 6.76 7.95 2.62
CA PHE A 80 7.17 6.55 2.76
C PHE A 80 7.33 6.15 4.22
N ALA A 81 6.82 6.95 5.16
CA ALA A 81 6.93 6.63 6.59
C ALA A 81 6.03 5.44 6.96
N THR A 82 4.79 5.42 6.47
CA THR A 82 3.81 4.38 6.78
C THR A 82 2.97 3.95 5.56
N PRO A 83 2.38 2.73 5.55
CA PRO A 83 1.52 2.28 4.47
C PRO A 83 0.34 3.21 4.19
N ASP A 84 -0.27 3.79 5.23
CA ASP A 84 -1.43 4.68 5.08
C ASP A 84 -1.06 5.96 4.31
N ILE A 85 0.07 6.57 4.65
CA ILE A 85 0.56 7.78 3.98
C ILE A 85 0.94 7.47 2.53
N LEU A 86 1.63 6.35 2.30
CA LEU A 86 2.03 5.94 0.95
C LEU A 86 0.82 5.65 0.06
N TRP A 87 -0.19 4.95 0.59
CA TRP A 87 -1.44 4.68 -0.12
C TRP A 87 -2.20 5.95 -0.49
N ARG A 88 -2.31 6.91 0.46
CA ARG A 88 -2.95 8.21 0.20
C ARG A 88 -2.22 9.01 -0.87
N THR A 89 -0.89 9.01 -0.82
CA THR A 89 -0.03 9.65 -1.82
C THR A 89 -0.28 9.05 -3.21
N LEU A 90 -0.35 7.73 -3.30
CA LEU A 90 -0.64 7.01 -4.54
C LEU A 90 -2.04 7.35 -5.10
N LYS A 91 -3.08 7.32 -4.25
CA LYS A 91 -4.45 7.68 -4.65
C LYS A 91 -4.55 9.10 -5.22
N ALA A 92 -3.82 10.06 -4.63
CA ALA A 92 -3.80 11.44 -5.11
C ALA A 92 -3.24 11.57 -6.55
N MET A 93 -2.32 10.69 -6.95
CA MET A 93 -1.76 10.68 -8.31
C MET A 93 -2.61 9.92 -9.31
N ALA A 94 -3.25 8.83 -8.87
CA ALA A 94 -4.15 8.05 -9.71
C ALA A 94 -5.39 8.84 -10.12
N ASN A 95 -5.79 9.83 -9.32
CA ASN A 95 -6.94 10.69 -9.60
C ASN A 95 -6.53 12.16 -9.72
N PRO A 96 -5.86 12.57 -10.82
CA PRO A 96 -5.36 13.95 -11.00
C PRO A 96 -6.48 15.01 -11.13
N ASN A 97 -7.76 14.60 -11.13
CA ASN A 97 -8.95 15.45 -11.22
C ASN A 97 -9.85 15.36 -9.97
N ALA A 98 -9.32 15.01 -8.79
CA ALA A 98 -10.09 15.06 -7.53
C ALA A 98 -10.34 16.51 -7.07
#